data_AF-A0A1V4VY00-F1
#
_entry.id   AF-A0A1V4VY00-F1
#
_cell.length_a   1.000
_cell.length_b   1.000
_cell.length_c   1.000
_cell.angle_alpha   90.00
_cell.angle_beta   90.00
_cell.angle_gamma   90.00
#
_symmetry.space_group_name_H-M   'P 1'
#
loop_
_entity.id
_entity.type
_entity.pdbx_description
1 polymer ?
#
loop_
_entity_poly.entity_id
_entity_poly.type
_entity_poly.pdbx_seq_one_letter_code
_entity_poly.pdbx_strand_id
1 'polypeptide(L)'
;MTTAVGRNDLCPCMSGKKYKHCCSSRENMIKEIGLPVFSEDYVLQMLLQDSDKFINFYKNERHKISTKINWAFDERLNSRMKSIGLENPDTKEIEYVVIIKQVPIQFAHAFDTAHELQHLILNQEGFPSLSYINNTNNTNINWISGMKDLACRISNSITDPLVNARLVKYDFDLWDNYDRVAKAQMPYLQSIKNIFPNEPSQMEGRAFIASAFIQAVLDWEAACRISPNANNNYIKNLRSMFPVTTKETEDILALIKTHGYASPDQASIIFYNIIQKFGLGRLFRLSNLNI
;
A
#
# COMPACT_ATOMS: atom_id res chain seq x y z
N MET A 1 -6.47 -20.95 27.68
CA MET A 1 -5.41 -20.64 28.67
C MET A 1 -4.08 -20.74 27.94
N THR A 2 -3.43 -19.61 27.63
CA THR A 2 -2.09 -19.62 27.02
C THR A 2 -1.07 -19.71 28.15
N THR A 3 -0.38 -20.84 28.27
CA THR A 3 0.81 -20.96 29.13
C THR A 3 1.82 -19.90 28.71
N ALA A 4 2.21 -19.01 29.62
CA ALA A 4 3.20 -17.98 29.34
C ALA A 4 4.52 -18.63 28.89
N VAL A 5 5.05 -18.22 27.74
CA VAL A 5 6.32 -18.72 27.21
C VAL A 5 7.46 -18.27 28.13
N GLY A 6 8.27 -19.22 28.61
CA GLY A 6 9.42 -18.91 29.45
C GLY A 6 10.50 -18.14 28.68
N ARG A 7 11.19 -17.21 29.35
CA ARG A 7 12.25 -16.38 28.75
C ARG A 7 13.35 -17.17 28.03
N ASN A 8 13.63 -18.40 28.48
CA ASN A 8 14.67 -19.27 27.90
C ASN A 8 14.12 -20.30 26.91
N ASP A 9 12.81 -20.38 26.72
CA ASP A 9 12.17 -21.31 25.77
C ASP A 9 12.40 -20.84 24.32
N LEU A 10 12.21 -21.75 23.37
CA LEU A 10 12.20 -21.40 21.95
C LEU A 10 11.06 -20.41 21.67
N CYS A 11 11.36 -19.37 20.91
CA CYS A 11 10.40 -18.33 20.60
C CYS A 11 9.27 -18.88 19.70
N PRO A 12 7.99 -18.61 20.02
CA PRO A 12 6.85 -19.11 19.24
C PRO A 12 6.78 -18.54 17.81
N CYS A 13 7.55 -17.49 17.49
CA CYS A 13 7.63 -16.95 16.14
C CYS A 13 8.45 -17.82 15.16
N MET A 14 8.90 -19.00 15.60
CA MET A 14 9.62 -20.00 14.79
C MET A 14 10.98 -19.50 14.24
N SER A 15 11.59 -18.52 14.90
CA SER A 15 12.94 -18.05 14.55
C SER A 15 14.08 -19.00 14.93
N GLY A 16 13.80 -20.06 15.68
CA GLY A 16 14.80 -20.93 16.30
C GLY A 16 15.59 -20.30 17.46
N LYS A 17 15.34 -19.02 17.82
CA LYS A 17 16.02 -18.30 18.91
C LYS A 17 15.24 -18.40 20.23
N LYS A 18 15.93 -18.20 21.37
CA LYS A 18 15.28 -18.10 22.69
C LYS A 18 14.37 -16.88 22.77
N TYR A 19 13.25 -16.98 23.48
CA TYR A 19 12.23 -15.93 23.57
C TYR A 19 12.77 -14.57 23.99
N LYS A 20 13.64 -14.54 25.03
CA LYS A 20 14.28 -13.32 25.54
C LYS A 20 15.20 -12.60 24.56
N HIS A 21 15.64 -13.30 23.51
CA HIS A 21 16.51 -12.78 22.45
C HIS A 21 15.74 -12.62 21.14
N CYS A 22 14.41 -12.76 21.16
CA CYS A 22 13.59 -12.70 19.97
C CYS A 22 12.38 -11.79 20.11
N CYS A 23 11.29 -12.23 20.78
CA CYS A 23 10.04 -11.47 20.82
C CYS A 23 9.74 -10.82 22.17
N SER A 24 10.50 -11.10 23.24
CA SER A 24 10.23 -10.52 24.57
C SER A 24 10.30 -8.99 24.59
N SER A 25 11.18 -8.38 23.79
CA SER A 25 11.31 -6.92 23.68
C SER A 25 10.16 -6.28 22.88
N ARG A 26 9.30 -7.09 22.26
CA ARG A 26 8.21 -6.65 21.37
C ARG A 26 6.83 -7.03 21.90
N GLU A 27 6.77 -7.56 23.12
CA GLU A 27 5.52 -8.06 23.70
C GLU A 27 4.43 -7.00 23.69
N ASN A 28 4.75 -5.74 23.98
CA ASN A 28 3.75 -4.69 24.07
C ASN A 28 3.11 -4.41 22.70
N MET A 29 3.90 -4.28 21.63
CA MET A 29 3.39 -4.00 20.29
C MET A 29 2.69 -5.23 19.66
N ILE A 30 3.23 -6.43 19.84
CA ILE A 30 2.59 -7.67 19.35
C ILE A 30 1.24 -7.89 20.05
N LYS A 31 1.14 -7.55 21.34
CA LYS A 31 -0.12 -7.58 22.09
C LYS A 31 -1.16 -6.59 21.54
N GLU A 32 -0.74 -5.40 21.12
CA GLU A 32 -1.65 -4.40 20.53
C GLU A 32 -2.27 -4.87 19.22
N ILE A 33 -1.49 -5.53 18.36
CA ILE A 33 -1.98 -6.04 17.07
C ILE A 33 -2.87 -7.28 17.29
N GLY A 34 -2.58 -8.09 18.31
CA GLY A 34 -3.35 -9.30 18.63
C GLY A 34 -3.25 -10.40 17.58
N LEU A 35 -2.26 -10.31 16.67
CA LEU A 35 -2.03 -11.29 15.60
C LEU A 35 -0.76 -12.13 15.88
N PRO A 36 -0.73 -13.40 15.48
CA PRO A 36 0.49 -14.20 15.51
C PRO A 36 1.59 -13.57 14.66
N VAL A 37 2.81 -13.51 15.18
CA VAL A 37 3.98 -12.94 14.48
C VAL A 37 5.03 -14.02 14.24
N PHE A 38 5.60 -14.03 13.04
CA PHE A 38 6.56 -15.00 12.56
C PHE A 38 7.89 -14.34 12.21
N SER A 39 8.96 -15.14 12.18
CA SER A 39 10.27 -14.66 11.73
C SER A 39 10.31 -14.48 10.21
N GLU A 40 11.03 -13.46 9.75
CA GLU A 40 11.19 -13.16 8.32
C GLU A 40 11.76 -14.36 7.55
N ASP A 41 12.79 -15.02 8.10
CA ASP A 41 13.39 -16.22 7.50
C ASP A 41 12.35 -17.33 7.25
N TYR A 42 11.49 -17.59 8.24
CA TYR A 42 10.43 -18.60 8.11
C TYR A 42 9.34 -18.16 7.13
N VAL A 43 8.91 -16.90 7.19
CA VAL A 43 7.86 -16.37 6.32
C VAL A 43 8.28 -16.38 4.85
N LEU A 44 9.54 -16.03 4.57
CA LEU A 44 10.07 -15.89 3.22
C LEU A 44 10.77 -17.15 2.70
N GLN A 45 10.85 -18.24 3.49
CA GLN A 45 11.67 -19.41 3.15
C GLN A 45 11.36 -19.97 1.75
N MET A 46 10.08 -20.08 1.36
CA MET A 46 9.70 -20.62 0.06
C MET A 46 10.02 -19.64 -1.08
N LEU A 47 9.85 -18.33 -0.85
CA LEU A 47 10.19 -17.33 -1.85
C LEU A 47 11.71 -17.26 -2.11
N LEU A 48 12.51 -17.43 -1.05
CA LEU A 48 13.97 -17.43 -1.11
C LEU A 48 14.55 -18.74 -1.65
N GLN A 49 13.75 -19.81 -1.72
CA GLN A 49 14.13 -21.09 -2.32
C GLN A 49 13.77 -21.16 -3.80
N ASP A 50 12.56 -20.74 -4.17
CA ASP A 50 11.96 -21.15 -5.46
C ASP A 50 11.60 -20.00 -6.41
N SER A 51 11.88 -18.73 -6.06
CA SER A 51 11.50 -17.57 -6.88
C SER A 51 12.68 -16.68 -7.23
N ASP A 52 13.35 -16.94 -8.35
CA ASP A 52 14.50 -16.17 -8.86
C ASP A 52 14.25 -14.65 -8.89
N LYS A 53 13.07 -14.23 -9.36
CA LYS A 53 12.65 -12.82 -9.42
C LYS A 53 12.68 -12.17 -8.03
N PHE A 54 12.08 -12.84 -7.05
CA PHE A 54 12.06 -12.38 -5.66
C PHE A 54 13.45 -12.44 -5.02
N ILE A 55 14.24 -13.49 -5.25
CA ILE A 55 15.61 -13.59 -4.74
C ILE A 55 16.45 -12.42 -5.24
N ASN A 56 16.33 -12.08 -6.53
CA ASN A 56 17.03 -10.95 -7.13
C ASN A 56 16.57 -9.62 -6.51
N PHE A 57 15.26 -9.38 -6.43
CA PHE A 57 14.71 -8.21 -5.74
C PHE A 57 15.23 -8.10 -4.30
N TYR A 58 15.10 -9.17 -3.52
CA TYR A 58 15.40 -9.18 -2.10
C TYR A 58 16.87 -8.87 -1.84
N LYS A 59 17.80 -9.49 -2.59
CA LYS A 59 19.25 -9.21 -2.48
C LYS A 59 19.58 -7.74 -2.75
N ASN A 60 18.93 -7.12 -3.74
CA ASN A 60 19.24 -5.76 -4.18
C ASN A 60 18.50 -4.67 -3.39
N GLU A 61 17.37 -4.98 -2.75
CA GLU A 61 16.48 -3.95 -2.21
C GLU A 61 16.28 -4.07 -0.68
N ARG A 62 16.31 -5.28 -0.11
CA ARG A 62 15.95 -5.51 1.30
C ARG A 62 16.77 -4.68 2.29
N HIS A 63 18.05 -4.48 2.01
CA HIS A 63 18.98 -3.77 2.90
C HIS A 63 18.65 -2.28 3.06
N LYS A 64 17.80 -1.71 2.17
CA LYS A 64 17.34 -0.32 2.28
C LYS A 64 16.30 -0.13 3.38
N ILE A 65 15.71 -1.21 3.88
CA ILE A 65 14.79 -1.17 5.03
C ILE A 65 15.64 -1.38 6.29
N SER A 66 16.06 -0.27 6.90
CA SER A 66 16.89 -0.27 8.11
C SER A 66 16.11 -0.76 9.34
N THR A 67 14.82 -0.47 9.37
CA THR A 67 13.91 -0.90 10.43
C THR A 67 13.60 -2.40 10.33
N LYS A 68 13.41 -3.02 11.48
CA LYS A 68 12.90 -4.39 11.55
C LYS A 68 11.46 -4.48 11.00
N ILE A 69 11.19 -5.55 10.27
CA ILE A 69 9.85 -5.92 9.81
C ILE A 69 9.27 -7.00 10.73
N ASN A 70 8.06 -6.79 11.22
CA ASN A 70 7.27 -7.77 11.94
C ASN A 70 6.27 -8.42 10.99
N TRP A 71 6.35 -9.73 10.80
CA TRP A 71 5.47 -10.46 9.87
C TRP A 71 4.29 -11.06 10.64
N ALA A 72 3.11 -10.46 10.51
CA ALA A 72 1.90 -10.86 11.24
C ALA A 72 0.95 -11.66 10.36
N PHE A 73 0.22 -12.64 10.90
CA PHE A 73 -0.72 -13.48 10.14
C PHE A 73 -2.18 -13.14 10.47
N ASP A 74 -3.00 -12.89 9.46
CA ASP A 74 -4.46 -12.81 9.58
C ASP A 74 -5.15 -13.50 8.39
N GLU A 75 -5.76 -14.66 8.63
CA GLU A 75 -6.50 -15.41 7.61
C GLU A 75 -7.73 -14.66 7.08
N ARG A 76 -8.24 -13.68 7.84
CA ARG A 76 -9.43 -12.88 7.51
C ARG A 76 -9.09 -11.67 6.65
N LEU A 77 -7.83 -11.48 6.29
CA LEU A 77 -7.39 -10.36 5.46
C LEU A 77 -8.13 -10.39 4.11
N ASN A 78 -8.72 -9.26 3.72
CA ASN A 78 -9.42 -9.12 2.44
C ASN A 78 -8.45 -8.98 1.25
N SER A 79 -7.20 -8.62 1.52
CA SER A 79 -6.08 -8.67 0.58
C SER A 79 -5.19 -9.89 0.85
N ARG A 80 -4.20 -10.13 -0.02
CA ARG A 80 -3.17 -11.15 0.22
C ARG A 80 -2.15 -10.69 1.26
N MET A 81 -1.85 -9.40 1.22
CA MET A 81 -0.88 -8.75 2.08
C MET A 81 -1.26 -7.29 2.33
N LYS A 82 -0.74 -6.73 3.41
CA LYS A 82 -0.80 -5.29 3.70
C LYS A 82 0.37 -4.91 4.60
N SER A 83 1.06 -3.83 4.28
CA SER A 83 2.01 -3.19 5.18
C SER A 83 1.36 -2.06 6.00
N ILE A 84 1.83 -1.88 7.23
CA ILE A 84 1.53 -0.74 8.09
C ILE A 84 2.82 -0.28 8.81
N GLY A 85 2.95 1.02 9.00
CA GLY A 85 3.93 1.61 9.92
C GLY A 85 3.24 1.93 11.25
N LEU A 86 3.85 1.50 12.35
CA LEU A 86 3.39 1.79 13.71
C LEU A 86 4.46 2.60 14.41
N GLU A 87 4.10 3.78 14.94
CA GLU A 87 4.99 4.53 15.82
C GLU A 87 5.00 3.85 17.20
N ASN A 88 6.19 3.46 17.65
CA ASN A 88 6.38 2.96 19.00
C ASN A 88 6.14 4.12 19.99
N PRO A 89 5.20 4.00 20.94
CA PRO A 89 4.83 5.11 21.82
C PRO A 89 5.98 5.56 22.72
N ASP A 90 6.88 4.63 23.08
CA ASP A 90 8.00 4.85 24.00
C ASP A 90 9.21 5.43 23.28
N THR A 91 9.58 4.89 22.12
CA THR A 91 10.81 5.29 21.39
C THR A 91 10.58 6.31 20.30
N LYS A 92 9.33 6.50 19.86
CA LYS A 92 8.96 7.29 18.67
C LYS A 92 9.53 6.75 17.35
N GLU A 93 10.16 5.58 17.39
CA GLU A 93 10.62 4.91 16.18
C GLU A 93 9.45 4.25 15.46
N ILE A 94 9.48 4.26 14.13
CA ILE A 94 8.50 3.56 13.31
C ILE A 94 8.94 2.10 13.22
N GLU A 95 8.07 1.18 13.62
CA GLU A 95 8.19 -0.24 13.34
C GLU A 95 7.28 -0.61 12.15
N TYR A 96 7.78 -1.47 11.26
CA TYR A 96 6.96 -1.96 10.15
C TYR A 96 6.32 -3.29 10.51
N VAL A 97 5.06 -3.45 10.13
CA VAL A 97 4.33 -4.71 10.20
C VAL A 97 3.83 -5.05 8.80
N VAL A 98 4.13 -6.25 8.34
CA VAL A 98 3.56 -6.81 7.13
C VAL A 98 2.59 -7.91 7.53
N ILE A 99 1.30 -7.67 7.29
CA ILE A 99 0.22 -8.62 7.58
C ILE A 99 0.02 -9.51 6.36
N ILE A 100 0.16 -10.81 6.53
CA ILE A 100 0.08 -11.85 5.48
C ILE A 100 -1.12 -12.75 5.72
N LYS A 101 -1.73 -13.21 4.63
CA LYS A 101 -2.87 -14.15 4.67
C LYS A 101 -2.46 -15.63 4.75
N GLN A 102 -1.20 -15.94 4.44
CA GLN A 102 -0.67 -17.31 4.43
C GLN A 102 0.78 -17.31 4.92
N VAL A 103 1.13 -18.30 5.74
CA VAL A 103 2.49 -18.51 6.28
C VAL A 103 2.89 -19.99 6.13
N PRO A 104 4.06 -20.33 5.55
CA PRO A 104 4.96 -19.45 4.79
C PRO A 104 4.32 -18.89 3.51
N ILE A 105 4.87 -17.79 2.98
CA ILE A 105 4.37 -17.17 1.75
C ILE A 105 4.72 -18.04 0.55
N GLN A 106 3.72 -18.36 -0.28
CA GLN A 106 3.89 -19.17 -1.49
C GLN A 106 4.52 -18.39 -2.64
N PHE A 107 5.20 -19.07 -3.56
CA PHE A 107 5.85 -18.47 -4.74
C PHE A 107 4.89 -17.60 -5.59
N ALA A 108 3.62 -17.99 -5.68
CA ALA A 108 2.59 -17.24 -6.41
C ALA A 108 2.31 -15.83 -5.84
N HIS A 109 2.85 -15.53 -4.66
CA HIS A 109 2.74 -14.24 -3.97
C HIS A 109 4.05 -13.46 -3.97
N ALA A 110 5.08 -13.90 -4.71
CA ALA A 110 6.37 -13.21 -4.82
C ALA A 110 6.23 -11.72 -5.19
N PHE A 111 5.35 -11.40 -6.16
CA PHE A 111 5.07 -10.03 -6.54
C PHE A 111 4.46 -9.23 -5.39
N ASP A 112 3.41 -9.77 -4.76
CA ASP A 112 2.70 -9.09 -3.67
C ASP A 112 3.66 -8.83 -2.48
N THR A 113 4.57 -9.77 -2.17
CA THR A 113 5.60 -9.56 -1.14
C THR A 113 6.59 -8.48 -1.52
N ALA A 114 7.09 -8.49 -2.77
CA ALA A 114 8.03 -7.47 -3.23
C ALA A 114 7.38 -6.07 -3.25
N HIS A 115 6.09 -6.00 -3.62
CA HIS A 115 5.27 -4.79 -3.61
C HIS A 115 5.22 -4.15 -2.22
N GLU A 116 4.87 -4.93 -1.19
CA GLU A 116 4.81 -4.42 0.18
C GLU A 116 6.18 -4.02 0.71
N LEU A 117 7.25 -4.78 0.42
CA LEU A 117 8.61 -4.40 0.80
C LEU A 117 9.04 -3.09 0.12
N GLN A 118 8.65 -2.88 -1.14
CA GLN A 118 8.98 -1.66 -1.87
C GLN A 118 8.24 -0.43 -1.32
N HIS A 119 7.02 -0.58 -0.78
CA HIS A 119 6.36 0.49 -0.01
C HIS A 119 7.17 0.91 1.21
N LEU A 120 7.72 -0.06 1.96
CA LEU A 120 8.59 0.23 3.10
C LEU A 120 9.88 0.95 2.67
N ILE A 121 10.43 0.60 1.50
CA ILE A 121 11.60 1.29 0.93
C ILE A 121 11.25 2.74 0.56
N LEU A 122 10.11 2.99 -0.10
CA LEU A 122 9.68 4.37 -0.40
C LEU A 122 9.54 5.20 0.88
N ASN A 123 9.01 4.59 1.95
CA ASN A 123 8.91 5.23 3.25
C ASN A 123 10.30 5.65 3.79
N GLN A 124 11.29 4.75 3.74
CA GLN A 124 12.68 5.02 4.16
C GLN A 124 13.40 6.04 3.24
N GLU A 125 12.99 6.14 1.98
CA GLU A 125 13.46 7.15 1.04
C GLU A 125 12.81 8.54 1.26
N GLY A 126 11.89 8.66 2.23
CA GLY A 126 11.25 9.91 2.60
C GLY A 126 10.06 10.29 1.73
N PHE A 127 9.49 9.35 0.97
CA PHE A 127 8.27 9.63 0.21
C PHE A 127 7.12 10.02 1.16
N PRO A 128 6.38 11.08 0.84
CA PRO A 128 5.30 11.54 1.70
C PRO A 128 4.15 10.53 1.74
N SER A 129 3.48 10.48 2.89
CA SER A 129 2.19 9.82 3.03
C SER A 129 1.11 10.82 3.44
N LEU A 130 -0.15 10.48 3.20
CA LEU A 130 -1.27 11.30 3.67
C LEU A 130 -1.77 10.79 5.01
N SER A 131 -1.82 11.70 5.97
CA SER A 131 -2.40 11.45 7.28
C SER A 131 -3.71 12.22 7.44
N TYR A 132 -4.72 11.57 8.01
CA TYR A 132 -5.98 12.21 8.37
C TYR A 132 -5.82 13.06 9.63
N ILE A 133 -6.31 14.31 9.59
CA ILE A 133 -6.32 15.23 10.72
C ILE A 133 -7.56 14.92 11.56
N ASN A 134 -7.38 14.17 12.65
CA ASN A 134 -8.47 13.73 13.50
C ASN A 134 -8.96 14.88 14.40
N ASN A 135 -9.79 15.78 13.87
CA ASN A 135 -10.25 16.95 14.62
C ASN A 135 -11.78 17.09 14.77
N THR A 136 -12.55 16.09 14.35
CA THR A 136 -14.02 16.18 14.47
C THR A 136 -14.61 14.88 15.01
N ASN A 137 -15.14 14.94 16.23
CA ASN A 137 -16.01 13.91 16.84
C ASN A 137 -17.36 13.74 16.11
N ASN A 138 -17.50 14.19 14.86
CA ASN A 138 -18.81 14.50 14.28
C ASN A 138 -18.92 14.35 12.76
N THR A 139 -18.36 13.31 12.16
CA THR A 139 -18.65 12.96 10.76
C THR A 139 -19.49 11.69 10.72
N ASN A 140 -20.82 11.85 10.69
CA ASN A 140 -21.83 10.84 10.33
C ASN A 140 -21.72 10.44 8.83
N ILE A 141 -20.52 10.17 8.33
CA ILE A 141 -20.31 9.64 6.98
C ILE A 141 -20.34 8.11 7.09
N ASN A 142 -21.54 7.56 7.25
CA ASN A 142 -21.78 6.12 7.47
C ASN A 142 -21.33 5.21 6.31
N TRP A 143 -20.92 5.76 5.15
CA TRP A 143 -20.37 4.97 4.06
C TRP A 143 -18.84 4.83 4.12
N ILE A 144 -18.15 5.45 5.09
CA ILE A 144 -16.71 5.28 5.22
C ILE A 144 -16.19 5.16 6.66
N SER A 145 -15.54 4.03 6.90
CA SER A 145 -14.29 3.90 7.66
C SER A 145 -13.16 4.85 7.21
N GLY A 146 -13.43 5.81 6.34
CA GLY A 146 -12.51 6.09 5.25
C GLY A 146 -12.41 7.51 4.77
N MET A 147 -12.27 8.41 5.72
CA MET A 147 -11.20 9.40 5.54
C MET A 147 -9.82 8.73 5.55
N LYS A 148 -9.60 7.68 6.36
CA LYS A 148 -8.37 6.88 6.33
C LYS A 148 -8.20 6.16 4.99
N ASP A 149 -9.25 5.48 4.51
CA ASP A 149 -9.24 4.81 3.22
C ASP A 149 -9.09 5.81 2.05
N LEU A 150 -9.70 7.00 2.15
CA LEU A 150 -9.49 8.06 1.16
C LEU A 150 -8.02 8.55 1.17
N ALA A 151 -7.43 8.81 2.34
CA ALA A 151 -6.03 9.18 2.45
C ALA A 151 -5.11 8.10 1.84
N CYS A 152 -5.36 6.84 2.17
CA CYS A 152 -4.63 5.69 1.61
C CYS A 152 -4.82 5.61 0.09
N ARG A 153 -6.05 5.76 -0.42
CA ARG A 153 -6.33 5.74 -1.85
C ARG A 153 -5.63 6.88 -2.59
N ILE A 154 -5.62 8.09 -2.04
CA ILE A 154 -4.90 9.22 -2.64
C ILE A 154 -3.40 8.92 -2.62
N SER A 155 -2.83 8.46 -1.51
CA SER A 155 -1.40 8.09 -1.44
C SER A 155 -1.04 7.05 -2.50
N ASN A 156 -1.84 5.99 -2.58
CA ASN A 156 -1.64 4.89 -3.54
C ASN A 156 -1.85 5.30 -5.00
N SER A 157 -2.45 6.46 -5.28
CA SER A 157 -2.65 6.92 -6.65
C SER A 157 -1.35 7.09 -7.44
N ILE A 158 -0.24 7.39 -6.76
CA ILE A 158 1.09 7.49 -7.36
C ILE A 158 2.13 6.55 -6.74
N THR A 159 1.97 6.14 -5.48
CA THR A 159 2.95 5.24 -4.84
C THR A 159 2.87 3.82 -5.37
N ASP A 160 1.66 3.25 -5.55
CA ASP A 160 1.51 1.90 -6.13
C ASP A 160 2.10 1.85 -7.56
N PRO A 161 1.80 2.79 -8.48
CA PRO A 161 2.43 2.82 -9.79
C PRO A 161 3.96 2.97 -9.75
N LEU A 162 4.49 3.75 -8.80
CA LEU A 162 5.93 3.89 -8.62
C LEU A 162 6.57 2.58 -8.14
N VAL A 163 5.95 1.92 -7.15
CA VAL A 163 6.35 0.60 -6.67
C VAL A 163 6.37 -0.39 -7.84
N ASN A 164 5.27 -0.48 -8.58
CA ASN A 164 5.12 -1.37 -9.74
C ASN A 164 6.22 -1.11 -10.77
N ALA A 165 6.43 0.15 -11.15
CA ALA A 165 7.48 0.53 -12.09
C ALA A 165 8.89 0.13 -11.62
N ARG A 166 9.18 0.19 -10.31
CA ARG A 166 10.46 -0.26 -9.74
C ARG A 166 10.64 -1.77 -9.75
N LEU A 167 9.54 -2.53 -9.72
CA LEU A 167 9.59 -4.00 -9.77
C LEU A 167 9.83 -4.55 -11.17
N VAL A 168 9.61 -3.76 -12.24
CA VAL A 168 9.85 -4.17 -13.63
C VAL A 168 11.26 -4.72 -13.86
N LYS A 169 12.29 -4.08 -13.28
CA LYS A 169 13.69 -4.49 -13.47
C LYS A 169 14.05 -5.85 -12.84
N TYR A 170 13.12 -6.47 -12.11
CA TYR A 170 13.24 -7.80 -11.53
C TYR A 170 12.35 -8.83 -12.25
N ASP A 171 11.93 -8.52 -13.48
CA ASP A 171 11.13 -9.37 -14.36
C ASP A 171 9.75 -9.75 -13.82
N PHE A 172 9.22 -8.99 -12.86
CA PHE A 172 7.85 -9.19 -12.40
C PHE A 172 6.83 -8.86 -13.50
N ASP A 173 5.80 -9.70 -13.64
CA ASP A 173 4.73 -9.49 -14.61
C ASP A 173 3.71 -8.47 -14.07
N LEU A 174 3.86 -7.22 -14.47
CA LEU A 174 2.91 -6.17 -14.12
C LEU A 174 1.58 -6.26 -14.87
N TRP A 175 1.52 -6.95 -16.01
CA TRP A 175 0.28 -7.05 -16.78
C TRP A 175 -0.74 -7.94 -16.07
N ASP A 176 -0.30 -9.10 -15.55
CA ASP A 176 -1.15 -9.96 -14.70
C ASP A 176 -1.66 -9.18 -13.48
N ASN A 177 -0.78 -8.42 -12.82
CA ASN A 177 -1.18 -7.60 -11.69
C ASN A 177 -2.22 -6.53 -12.08
N TYR A 178 -1.98 -5.79 -13.16
CA TYR A 178 -2.90 -4.76 -13.65
C TYR A 178 -4.29 -5.34 -13.97
N ASP A 179 -4.35 -6.43 -14.73
CA ASP A 179 -5.62 -7.07 -15.11
C ASP A 179 -6.37 -7.60 -13.88
N ARG A 180 -5.66 -8.22 -12.93
CA ARG A 180 -6.22 -8.69 -11.66
C ARG A 180 -6.81 -7.55 -10.83
N VAL A 181 -6.08 -6.44 -10.68
CA VAL A 181 -6.54 -5.26 -9.94
C VAL A 181 -7.74 -4.63 -10.63
N ALA A 182 -7.71 -4.47 -11.96
CA ALA A 182 -8.82 -3.94 -12.75
C ALA A 182 -10.11 -4.76 -12.56
N LYS A 183 -10.00 -6.10 -12.63
CA LYS A 183 -11.12 -7.03 -12.39
C LYS A 183 -11.68 -6.93 -10.97
N ALA A 184 -10.80 -6.79 -9.97
CA ALA A 184 -11.22 -6.67 -8.57
C ALA A 184 -11.88 -5.31 -8.25
N GLN A 185 -11.41 -4.22 -8.86
CA GLN A 185 -11.91 -2.86 -8.59
C GLN A 185 -13.21 -2.53 -9.34
N MET A 186 -13.43 -3.10 -10.53
CA MET A 186 -14.59 -2.77 -11.37
C MET A 186 -15.95 -2.93 -10.67
N PRO A 187 -16.26 -4.04 -9.98
CA PRO A 187 -17.56 -4.19 -9.31
C PRO A 187 -17.81 -3.13 -8.23
N TYR A 188 -16.75 -2.71 -7.53
CA TYR A 188 -16.84 -1.66 -6.52
C TYR A 188 -17.08 -0.28 -7.14
N LEU A 189 -16.41 0.04 -8.25
CA LEU A 189 -16.66 1.28 -8.97
C LEU A 189 -18.07 1.32 -9.59
N GLN A 190 -18.57 0.19 -10.05
CA GLN A 190 -19.94 0.07 -10.54
C GLN A 190 -20.96 0.30 -9.41
N SER A 191 -20.68 -0.17 -8.18
CA SER A 191 -21.58 0.09 -7.05
C SER A 191 -21.61 1.58 -6.69
N ILE A 192 -20.46 2.28 -6.74
CA ILE A 192 -20.40 3.74 -6.60
C ILE A 192 -21.23 4.43 -7.69
N LYS A 193 -21.09 4.01 -8.96
CA LYS A 193 -21.88 4.57 -10.07
C LYS A 193 -23.38 4.38 -9.88
N ASN A 194 -23.81 3.25 -9.32
CA ASN A 194 -25.21 2.98 -9.03
C ASN A 194 -25.75 3.89 -7.92
N ILE A 195 -24.93 4.21 -6.90
CA ILE A 195 -25.30 5.14 -5.82
C ILE A 195 -25.30 6.59 -6.32
N PHE A 196 -24.36 6.94 -7.21
CA PHE A 196 -24.21 8.28 -7.76
C PHE A 196 -24.29 8.25 -9.30
N PRO A 197 -25.50 8.15 -9.89
CA PRO A 197 -25.66 8.09 -11.35
C PRO A 197 -25.05 9.29 -12.07
N ASN A 198 -25.05 10.45 -11.44
CA ASN A 198 -24.48 11.71 -11.95
C ASN A 198 -23.12 12.05 -11.33
N GLU A 199 -22.40 11.03 -10.84
CA GLU A 199 -21.15 11.15 -10.08
C GLU A 199 -21.33 11.79 -8.69
N PRO A 200 -20.41 11.55 -7.75
CA PRO A 200 -20.44 12.21 -6.44
C PRO A 200 -20.30 13.73 -6.60
N SER A 201 -21.20 14.51 -6.00
CA SER A 201 -21.05 15.97 -5.90
C SER A 201 -20.05 16.38 -4.81
N GLN A 202 -19.90 15.54 -3.78
CA GLN A 202 -18.98 15.75 -2.66
C GLN A 202 -17.53 15.63 -3.12
N MET A 203 -16.68 16.53 -2.64
CA MET A 203 -15.27 16.60 -3.03
C MET A 203 -14.51 15.31 -2.68
N GLU A 204 -14.84 14.68 -1.55
CA GLU A 204 -14.25 13.44 -1.07
C GLU A 204 -14.54 12.26 -2.03
N GLY A 205 -15.78 12.16 -2.51
CA GLY A 205 -16.18 11.15 -3.50
C GLY A 205 -15.49 11.35 -4.85
N ARG A 206 -15.36 12.61 -5.31
CA ARG A 206 -14.62 12.93 -6.53
C ARG A 206 -13.13 12.64 -6.39
N ALA A 207 -12.51 13.01 -5.27
CA ALA A 207 -11.10 12.72 -5.00
C ALA A 207 -10.82 11.21 -4.97
N PHE A 208 -11.75 10.41 -4.43
CA PHE A 208 -11.64 8.95 -4.44
C PHE A 208 -11.59 8.40 -5.88
N ILE A 209 -12.55 8.81 -6.72
CA ILE A 209 -12.63 8.37 -8.13
C ILE A 209 -11.42 8.86 -8.92
N ALA A 210 -11.02 10.13 -8.73
CA ALA A 210 -9.84 10.70 -9.37
C ALA A 210 -8.58 9.91 -9.02
N SER A 211 -8.39 9.56 -7.75
CA SER A 211 -7.25 8.77 -7.29
C SER A 211 -7.21 7.38 -7.92
N ALA A 212 -8.35 6.70 -8.03
CA ALA A 212 -8.46 5.41 -8.72
C ALA A 212 -8.14 5.55 -10.22
N PHE A 213 -8.56 6.65 -10.85
CA PHE A 213 -8.27 6.92 -12.25
C PHE A 213 -6.78 7.20 -12.50
N ILE A 214 -6.14 8.03 -11.66
CA ILE A 214 -4.70 8.29 -11.73
C ILE A 214 -3.92 6.98 -11.61
N GLN A 215 -4.23 6.17 -10.58
CA GLN A 215 -3.60 4.86 -10.38
C GLN A 215 -3.73 3.98 -11.62
N ALA A 216 -4.96 3.84 -12.15
CA ALA A 216 -5.24 3.00 -13.31
C ALA A 216 -4.47 3.42 -14.57
N VAL A 217 -4.31 4.72 -14.80
CA VAL A 217 -3.54 5.25 -15.94
C VAL A 217 -2.05 4.96 -15.77
N LEU A 218 -1.49 5.26 -14.61
CA LEU A 218 -0.05 5.09 -14.35
C LEU A 218 0.36 3.61 -14.28
N ASP A 219 -0.47 2.74 -13.68
CA ASP A 219 -0.24 1.30 -13.67
C ASP A 219 -0.29 0.71 -15.09
N TRP A 220 -1.24 1.17 -15.91
CA TRP A 220 -1.32 0.75 -17.31
C TRP A 220 -0.08 1.19 -18.10
N GLU A 221 0.38 2.43 -17.92
CA GLU A 221 1.61 2.92 -18.55
C GLU A 221 2.84 2.11 -18.10
N ALA A 222 2.93 1.72 -16.82
CA ALA A 222 3.99 0.86 -16.31
C ALA A 222 3.92 -0.55 -16.91
N ALA A 223 2.74 -1.15 -16.98
CA ALA A 223 2.53 -2.48 -17.53
C ALA A 223 2.77 -2.55 -19.05
N CYS A 224 2.41 -1.50 -19.81
CA CYS A 224 2.63 -1.45 -21.26
C CYS A 224 4.11 -1.34 -21.67
N ARG A 225 5.00 -0.95 -20.75
CA ARG A 225 6.45 -0.94 -21.01
C ARG A 225 7.04 -2.34 -21.14
N ILE A 226 6.42 -3.34 -20.50
CA ILE A 226 6.88 -4.73 -20.48
C ILE A 226 6.04 -5.65 -21.37
N SER A 227 4.80 -5.25 -21.68
CA SER A 227 3.88 -6.04 -22.49
C SER A 227 3.29 -5.17 -23.59
N PRO A 228 3.33 -5.59 -24.87
CA PRO A 228 2.69 -4.86 -25.96
C PRO A 228 1.14 -4.90 -25.89
N ASN A 229 0.56 -5.50 -24.85
CA ASN A 229 -0.88 -5.51 -24.64
C ASN A 229 -1.41 -4.08 -24.45
N ALA A 230 -2.20 -3.61 -25.42
CA ALA A 230 -2.79 -2.27 -25.42
C ALA A 230 -4.21 -2.21 -24.82
N ASN A 231 -4.65 -3.23 -24.07
CA ASN A 231 -6.02 -3.24 -23.54
C ASN A 231 -6.19 -2.24 -22.40
N ASN A 232 -6.75 -1.08 -22.72
CA ASN A 232 -7.09 -0.03 -21.77
C ASN A 232 -8.60 0.04 -21.46
N ASN A 233 -9.33 -1.08 -21.60
CA ASN A 233 -10.77 -1.14 -21.33
C ASN A 233 -11.11 -0.67 -19.92
N TYR A 234 -10.24 -0.92 -18.93
CA TYR A 234 -10.45 -0.44 -17.58
C TYR A 234 -10.53 1.10 -17.50
N ILE A 235 -9.55 1.78 -18.11
CA ILE A 235 -9.47 3.25 -18.18
C ILE A 235 -10.65 3.81 -19.00
N LYS A 236 -11.01 3.16 -20.12
CA LYS A 236 -12.17 3.55 -20.94
C LYS A 236 -13.48 3.47 -20.14
N ASN A 237 -13.66 2.39 -19.36
CA ASN A 237 -14.83 2.21 -18.51
C ASN A 237 -14.90 3.29 -17.43
N LEU A 238 -13.77 3.63 -16.77
CA LEU A 238 -13.71 4.73 -15.81
C LEU A 238 -14.12 6.07 -16.42
N ARG A 239 -13.60 6.42 -17.61
CA ARG A 239 -13.99 7.64 -18.35
C ARG A 239 -15.48 7.66 -18.68
N SER A 240 -16.04 6.52 -19.06
CA SER A 240 -17.47 6.42 -19.35
C SER A 240 -18.35 6.51 -18.10
N MET A 241 -17.91 5.94 -16.98
CA MET A 241 -18.68 5.96 -15.72
C MET A 241 -18.63 7.33 -15.04
N PHE A 242 -17.47 8.00 -15.09
CA PHE A 242 -17.20 9.24 -14.37
C PHE A 242 -16.59 10.35 -15.27
N PRO A 243 -17.27 10.77 -16.35
CA PRO A 243 -16.74 11.73 -17.32
C PRO A 243 -16.34 13.10 -16.74
N VAL A 244 -17.07 13.62 -15.75
CA VAL A 244 -16.77 14.91 -15.10
C VAL A 244 -15.50 14.78 -14.26
N THR A 245 -15.46 13.82 -13.35
CA THR A 245 -14.30 13.60 -12.47
C THR A 245 -13.06 13.23 -13.27
N THR A 246 -13.19 12.42 -14.32
CA THR A 246 -12.04 12.08 -15.18
C THR A 246 -11.49 13.29 -15.92
N LYS A 247 -12.34 14.20 -16.43
CA LYS A 247 -11.88 15.47 -17.01
C LYS A 247 -11.12 16.32 -16.01
N GLU A 248 -11.60 16.44 -14.77
CA GLU A 248 -10.88 17.13 -13.70
C GLU A 248 -9.53 16.47 -13.38
N THR A 249 -9.46 15.15 -13.54
CA THR A 249 -8.25 14.36 -13.24
C THR A 249 -7.17 14.47 -14.32
N GLU A 250 -7.53 14.76 -15.58
CA GLU A 250 -6.55 14.92 -16.67
C GLU A 250 -5.56 16.06 -16.41
N ASP A 251 -5.96 17.14 -15.72
CA ASP A 251 -5.03 18.21 -15.33
C ASP A 251 -3.96 17.71 -14.33
N ILE A 252 -4.34 16.80 -13.41
CA ILE A 252 -3.41 16.19 -12.45
C ILE A 252 -2.46 15.25 -13.20
N LEU A 253 -2.96 14.47 -14.18
CA LEU A 253 -2.12 13.63 -15.02
C LEU A 253 -1.13 14.46 -15.86
N ALA A 254 -1.56 15.62 -16.39
CA ALA A 254 -0.68 16.55 -17.08
C ALA A 254 0.42 17.11 -16.14
N LEU A 255 0.05 17.44 -14.90
CA LEU A 255 1.00 17.84 -13.85
C LEU A 255 2.02 16.74 -13.56
N ILE A 256 1.57 15.49 -13.39
CA ILE A 256 2.42 14.31 -13.17
C ILE A 256 3.40 14.11 -14.33
N LYS A 257 2.94 14.28 -15.58
CA LYS A 257 3.81 14.19 -16.77
C LYS A 257 4.87 15.29 -16.80
N THR A 258 4.54 16.48 -16.29
CA THR A 258 5.44 17.63 -16.30
C THR A 258 6.48 17.55 -15.18
N HIS A 259 6.05 17.20 -13.97
CA HIS A 259 6.91 17.23 -12.78
C HIS A 259 7.55 15.88 -12.46
N GLY A 260 6.98 14.78 -12.95
CA GLY A 260 7.31 13.43 -12.49
C GLY A 260 6.69 13.11 -11.13
N TYR A 261 6.96 11.90 -10.64
CA TYR A 261 6.54 11.41 -9.32
C TYR A 261 7.53 10.38 -8.73
N ALA A 262 8.77 10.37 -9.24
CA ALA A 262 9.79 9.38 -8.93
C ALA A 262 10.72 9.79 -7.78
N SER A 263 10.54 10.98 -7.19
CA SER A 263 11.23 11.46 -5.98
C SER A 263 10.24 11.94 -4.91
N PRO A 264 10.67 12.03 -3.64
CA PRO A 264 9.84 12.57 -2.55
C PRO A 264 9.26 13.96 -2.82
N ASP A 265 10.08 14.87 -3.36
CA ASP A 265 9.65 16.24 -3.68
C ASP A 265 8.61 16.25 -4.80
N GLN A 266 8.82 15.45 -5.84
CA GLN A 266 7.87 15.30 -6.93
C GLN A 266 6.54 14.75 -6.41
N ALA A 267 6.56 13.67 -5.63
CA ALA A 267 5.36 13.09 -5.02
C ALA A 267 4.62 14.10 -4.10
N SER A 268 5.38 14.91 -3.34
CA SER A 268 4.83 15.97 -2.49
C SER A 268 4.06 17.02 -3.29
N ILE A 269 4.64 17.48 -4.41
CA ILE A 269 3.99 18.42 -5.32
C ILE A 269 2.68 17.84 -5.84
N ILE A 270 2.68 16.57 -6.27
CA ILE A 270 1.48 15.93 -6.79
C ILE A 270 0.39 15.82 -5.71
N PHE A 271 0.72 15.32 -4.52
CA PHE A 271 -0.27 15.20 -3.45
C PHE A 271 -0.82 16.56 -3.00
N TYR A 272 0.02 17.59 -2.90
CA TYR A 272 -0.43 18.94 -2.58
C TYR A 272 -1.46 19.43 -3.62
N ASN A 273 -1.20 19.21 -4.91
CA ASN A 273 -2.13 19.59 -5.97
C ASN A 273 -3.44 18.79 -5.94
N ILE A 274 -3.39 17.50 -5.61
CA ILE A 274 -4.62 16.70 -5.39
C ILE A 274 -5.42 17.28 -4.22
N ILE A 275 -4.77 17.56 -3.09
CA ILE A 275 -5.42 18.15 -1.91
C ILE A 275 -6.08 19.48 -2.24
N GLN A 276 -5.37 20.39 -2.92
CA GLN A 276 -5.89 21.70 -3.28
C GLN A 276 -7.06 21.59 -4.27
N LYS A 277 -6.92 20.78 -5.32
CA LYS A 277 -7.93 20.62 -6.36
C LYS A 277 -9.27 20.13 -5.80
N PHE A 278 -9.23 19.23 -4.82
CA PHE A 278 -10.43 18.70 -4.17
C PHE A 278 -10.75 19.36 -2.82
N GLY A 279 -10.13 20.50 -2.47
CA GLY A 279 -10.45 21.22 -1.24
C GLY A 279 -10.26 20.42 0.06
N LEU A 280 -9.31 19.47 0.07
CA LEU A 280 -9.13 18.50 1.15
C LEU A 280 -8.18 18.98 2.27
N GLY A 281 -7.69 20.23 2.20
CA GLY A 281 -6.65 20.73 3.12
C GLY A 281 -7.04 20.75 4.60
N ARG A 282 -8.35 20.74 4.90
CA ARG A 282 -8.88 20.61 6.27
C ARG A 282 -8.89 19.16 6.79
N LEU A 283 -8.81 18.17 5.89
CA LEU A 283 -8.96 16.75 6.19
C LEU A 283 -7.61 16.04 6.26
N PHE A 284 -6.67 16.45 5.41
CA PHE A 284 -5.40 15.75 5.24
C PHE A 284 -4.21 16.67 5.44
N ARG A 285 -3.17 16.10 6.04
CA ARG A 285 -1.82 16.65 6.06
C ARG A 285 -0.88 15.71 5.35
N LEU A 286 0.08 16.28 4.63
CA LEU A 286 1.24 15.53 4.17
C LEU A 286 2.15 15.29 5.37
N SER A 287 2.38 14.02 5.68
CA SER A 287 3.44 13.62 6.59
C SER A 287 4.65 13.28 5.73
N ASN A 288 5.64 14.16 5.74
CA ASN A 288 7.01 13.73 5.45
C ASN A 288 7.43 12.97 6.69
N LEU A 289 7.61 11.66 6.60
CA LEU A 289 8.10 10.89 7.75
C LEU A 289 9.55 11.27 7.97
N ASN A 290 9.72 12.30 8.78
CA ASN A 290 10.84 12.66 9.63
C ASN A 290 10.29 13.71 10.60
N ILE A 291 9.63 13.25 11.69
CA ILE A 291 9.25 13.87 12.99
C ILE A 291 7.89 13.30 13.46
#